data_AF-A0A2P8NAB2-F1
#
_entry.id   AF-A0A2P8NAB2-F1
#
_cell.length_a   1.000
_cell.length_b   1.000
_cell.length_c   1.000
_cell.angle_alpha   90.00
_cell.angle_beta   90.00
_cell.angle_gamma   90.00
#
_symmetry.space_group_name_H-M   'P 1'
#
loop_
_entity.id
_entity.type
_entity.pdbx_description
1 polymer ?
#
loop_
_entity_poly.entity_id
_entity_poly.type
_entity_poly.pdbx_seq_one_letter_code
_entity_poly.pdbx_strand_id
1 'polypeptide(L)'
;MGPEPLLRRHRQAGRRKDTLQDLDQRAAEGLNQVGPGQILWLFFGFSGRLSRQAYALAGLLLYLLRVYPIYRIINAGDNDATATFWGGIFLLVVGATLISHVATSVKRLHDMNQPGWFAVFFIIGDILMYLFLCLAPGTQGPNRFGAQTNAPK
;
A
#
# COMPACT_ATOMS: atom_id res chain seq x y z
N MET A 1 -3.87 -13.32 -58.10
CA MET A 1 -3.03 -13.68 -56.94
C MET A 1 -2.33 -12.43 -56.46
N GLY A 2 -2.81 -11.80 -55.38
CA GLY A 2 -2.20 -10.60 -54.80
C GLY A 2 -1.20 -11.00 -53.70
N PRO A 3 -0.06 -10.30 -53.56
CA PRO A 3 0.96 -10.65 -52.58
C PRO A 3 0.52 -10.29 -51.15
N GLU A 4 0.70 -11.24 -50.23
CA GLU A 4 0.41 -11.09 -48.80
C GLU A 4 1.40 -10.12 -48.11
N PRO A 5 0.95 -9.27 -47.16
CA PRO A 5 1.84 -8.31 -46.48
C PRO A 5 2.51 -8.94 -45.24
N LEU A 6 3.64 -9.62 -45.41
CA LEU A 6 4.40 -10.29 -44.33
C LEU A 6 5.22 -9.35 -43.41
N LEU A 7 5.18 -8.03 -43.56
CA LEU A 7 6.13 -7.11 -42.89
C LEU A 7 5.66 -6.46 -41.57
N ARG A 8 4.42 -6.71 -41.08
CA ARG A 8 3.92 -6.03 -39.86
C ARG A 8 4.36 -6.67 -38.53
N ARG A 9 4.73 -7.95 -38.50
CA ARG A 9 4.97 -8.66 -37.22
C ARG A 9 6.32 -8.33 -36.55
N HIS A 10 7.38 -8.04 -37.32
CA HIS A 10 8.71 -7.77 -36.76
C HIS A 10 8.84 -6.40 -36.06
N ARG A 11 8.07 -5.39 -36.48
CA ARG A 11 8.16 -4.03 -35.91
C ARG A 11 7.50 -3.92 -34.52
N GLN A 12 6.54 -4.79 -34.22
CA GLN A 12 5.88 -4.82 -32.90
C GLN A 12 6.75 -5.46 -31.81
N ALA A 13 7.65 -6.37 -32.17
CA ALA A 13 8.52 -7.04 -31.21
C ALA A 13 9.60 -6.10 -30.61
N GLY A 14 10.16 -5.19 -31.41
CA GLY A 14 11.13 -4.18 -30.94
C GLY A 14 10.48 -3.16 -30.00
N ARG A 15 9.38 -2.53 -30.44
CA ARG A 15 8.63 -1.54 -29.65
C ARG A 15 8.16 -2.08 -28.29
N ARG A 16 7.81 -3.37 -28.21
CA ARG A 16 7.38 -4.02 -26.95
C ARG A 16 8.54 -4.21 -25.98
N LYS A 17 9.75 -4.53 -26.47
CA LYS A 17 10.95 -4.65 -25.63
C LYS A 17 11.36 -3.28 -25.06
N ASP A 18 11.31 -2.24 -25.89
CA ASP A 18 11.64 -0.86 -25.46
C ASP A 18 10.67 -0.36 -24.38
N THR A 19 9.37 -0.70 -24.48
CA THR A 19 8.36 -0.30 -23.49
C THR A 19 8.58 -0.99 -22.14
N LEU A 20 8.96 -2.27 -22.14
CA LEU A 20 9.24 -3.00 -20.90
C LEU A 20 10.49 -2.47 -20.22
N GLN A 21 11.55 -2.19 -20.98
CA GLN A 21 12.78 -1.60 -20.46
C GLN A 21 12.55 -0.21 -19.86
N ASP A 22 11.71 0.63 -20.48
CA ASP A 22 11.34 1.94 -19.95
C ASP A 22 10.53 1.83 -18.64
N LEU A 23 9.62 0.86 -18.54
CA LEU A 23 8.88 0.59 -17.29
C LEU A 23 9.81 0.13 -16.16
N ASP A 24 10.74 -0.77 -16.47
CA ASP A 24 11.73 -1.27 -15.51
C ASP A 24 12.63 -0.13 -15.02
N GLN A 25 13.07 0.76 -15.93
CA GLN A 25 13.87 1.94 -15.59
C GLN A 25 13.12 2.91 -14.68
N ARG A 26 11.88 3.25 -15.00
CA ARG A 26 11.06 4.15 -14.17
C ARG A 26 10.76 3.57 -12.79
N ALA A 27 10.52 2.26 -12.71
CA ALA A 27 10.33 1.57 -11.44
C ALA A 27 11.62 1.61 -10.59
N ALA A 28 12.77 1.34 -11.21
CA ALA A 28 14.07 1.39 -10.54
C ALA A 28 14.41 2.80 -10.03
N GLU A 29 14.19 3.83 -10.85
CA GLU A 29 14.36 5.23 -10.45
C GLU A 29 13.43 5.60 -9.28
N GLY A 30 12.17 5.18 -9.33
CA GLY A 30 11.21 5.40 -8.26
C GLY A 30 11.62 4.74 -6.94
N LEU A 31 12.18 3.53 -6.99
CA LEU A 31 12.70 2.84 -5.80
C LEU A 31 13.93 3.52 -5.22
N ASN A 32 14.79 4.08 -6.07
CA ASN A 32 16.00 4.79 -5.63
C ASN A 32 15.69 6.10 -4.88
N GLN A 33 14.48 6.64 -5.06
CA GLN A 33 14.00 7.85 -4.38
C GLN A 33 13.40 7.55 -2.99
N VAL A 34 13.16 6.27 -2.65
CA VAL A 34 12.51 5.88 -1.38
C VAL A 34 13.53 5.89 -0.25
N GLY A 35 13.69 7.06 0.38
CA GLY A 35 14.48 7.19 1.60
C GLY A 35 13.75 6.69 2.86
N PRO A 36 14.48 6.45 3.96
CA PRO A 36 13.89 6.05 5.25
C PRO A 36 12.85 7.06 5.76
N GLY A 37 13.05 8.35 5.51
CA GLY A 37 12.07 9.40 5.85
C GLY A 37 10.73 9.23 5.12
N GLN A 38 10.74 8.74 3.89
CA GLN A 38 9.52 8.49 3.12
C GLN A 38 8.76 7.28 3.67
N ILE A 39 9.47 6.23 4.11
CA ILE A 39 8.87 5.06 4.76
C ILE A 39 8.25 5.46 6.10
N LEU A 40 8.96 6.23 6.92
CA LEU A 40 8.44 6.76 8.18
C LEU A 40 7.20 7.63 7.94
N TRP A 41 7.23 8.50 6.93
CA TRP A 41 6.07 9.27 6.53
C TRP A 41 4.90 8.39 6.07
N LEU A 42 5.16 7.35 5.27
CA LEU A 42 4.14 6.44 4.76
C LEU A 42 3.41 5.72 5.90
N PHE A 43 4.13 5.20 6.89
CA PHE A 43 3.55 4.40 7.97
C PHE A 43 3.19 5.18 9.23
N PHE A 44 3.75 6.36 9.48
CA PHE A 44 3.53 7.09 10.75
C PHE A 44 3.19 8.58 10.55
N GLY A 45 3.32 9.12 9.35
CA GLY A 45 2.90 10.49 9.05
C GLY A 45 1.38 10.62 8.87
N PHE A 46 0.79 11.69 9.39
CA PHE A 46 -0.66 11.98 9.27
C PHE A 46 -1.00 13.07 8.23
N SER A 47 0.01 13.68 7.61
CA SER A 47 -0.17 14.76 6.62
C SER A 47 0.15 14.25 5.20
N GLY A 48 -0.45 14.89 4.19
CA GLY A 48 -0.31 14.53 2.79
C GLY A 48 -1.44 13.65 2.26
N ARG A 49 -1.24 13.14 1.05
CA ARG A 49 -2.22 12.34 0.30
C ARG A 49 -1.63 10.98 -0.06
N LEU A 50 -2.43 9.92 0.06
CA LEU A 50 -2.02 8.58 -0.31
C LEU A 50 -2.92 8.02 -1.43
N SER A 51 -2.28 7.59 -2.51
CA SER A 51 -2.97 6.98 -3.65
C SER A 51 -3.62 5.65 -3.26
N ARG A 52 -4.67 5.24 -3.98
CA ARG A 52 -5.36 3.96 -3.75
C ARG A 52 -4.43 2.75 -3.80
N GLN A 53 -3.46 2.74 -4.73
CA GLN A 53 -2.52 1.63 -4.91
C GLN A 53 -1.53 1.54 -3.74
N ALA A 54 -0.95 2.68 -3.36
CA ALA A 54 -0.04 2.73 -2.22
C ALA A 54 -0.77 2.37 -0.91
N TYR A 55 -2.00 2.85 -0.73
CA TYR A 55 -2.85 2.48 0.41
C TYR A 55 -3.14 0.97 0.46
N ALA A 56 -3.55 0.37 -0.66
CA ALA A 56 -3.83 -1.05 -0.74
C ALA A 56 -2.58 -1.90 -0.44
N LEU A 57 -1.44 -1.57 -1.04
CA LEU A 57 -0.20 -2.31 -0.79
C LEU A 57 0.31 -2.14 0.64
N ALA A 58 0.23 -0.93 1.20
CA ALA A 58 0.62 -0.67 2.59
C ALA A 58 -0.29 -1.43 3.56
N GLY A 59 -1.62 -1.37 3.39
CA GLY A 59 -2.56 -2.09 4.23
C GLY A 59 -2.38 -3.61 4.13
N LEU A 60 -2.21 -4.14 2.92
CA LEU A 60 -1.91 -5.56 2.72
C LEU A 60 -0.64 -5.99 3.47
N LEU A 61 0.45 -5.21 3.37
CA LEU A 61 1.67 -5.48 4.14
C LEU A 61 1.40 -5.49 5.65
N LEU A 62 0.65 -4.51 6.16
CA LEU A 62 0.32 -4.43 7.59
C LEU A 62 -0.51 -5.64 8.05
N TYR A 63 -1.44 -6.16 7.23
CA TYR A 63 -2.14 -7.41 7.55
C TYR A 63 -1.20 -8.61 7.53
N LEU A 64 -0.31 -8.73 6.54
CA LEU A 64 0.66 -9.83 6.47
C LEU A 64 1.57 -9.87 7.71
N LEU A 65 1.99 -8.71 8.22
CA LEU A 65 2.76 -8.62 9.46
C LEU A 65 2.00 -9.20 10.67
N ARG A 66 0.67 -9.03 10.74
CA ARG A 66 -0.18 -9.59 11.80
C ARG A 66 -0.37 -11.10 11.65
N VAL A 67 -0.44 -11.61 10.43
CA VAL A 67 -0.69 -13.04 10.15
C VAL A 67 0.48 -13.92 10.62
N TYR A 68 1.72 -13.44 10.54
CA TYR A 68 2.88 -14.26 10.91
C TYR A 68 2.91 -14.69 12.38
N PRO A 69 2.73 -13.80 13.39
CA PRO A 69 2.58 -14.21 14.78
C PRO A 69 1.40 -15.17 15.01
N ILE A 70 0.26 -14.94 14.36
CA ILE A 70 -0.90 -15.84 14.44
C ILE A 70 -0.54 -17.25 13.95
N TYR A 71 0.14 -17.35 12.81
CA TYR A 71 0.64 -18.61 12.29
C TYR A 71 1.56 -19.32 13.30
N ARG A 72 2.43 -18.58 14.00
CA ARG A 72 3.32 -19.16 15.04
C ARG A 72 2.56 -19.64 16.26
N ILE A 73 1.49 -18.95 16.68
CA ILE A 73 0.62 -19.36 17.79
C ILE A 73 -0.12 -20.66 17.42
N ILE A 74 -0.72 -20.72 16.22
CA ILE A 74 -1.45 -21.92 15.76
C ILE A 74 -0.54 -23.15 15.69
N ASN A 75 0.71 -22.97 15.22
CA ASN A 75 1.70 -24.05 15.13
C ASN A 75 2.42 -24.35 16.45
N ALA A 76 2.07 -23.70 17.56
CA ALA A 76 2.69 -23.97 18.85
C ALA A 76 2.27 -25.35 19.42
N GLY A 77 1.14 -25.90 18.98
CA GLY A 77 0.57 -27.12 19.55
C GLY A 77 0.34 -26.96 21.06
N ASP A 78 0.79 -27.93 21.84
CA ASP A 78 0.66 -27.93 23.30
C ASP A 78 1.80 -27.16 24.03
N ASN A 79 2.64 -26.43 23.30
CA ASN A 79 3.72 -25.65 23.89
C ASN A 79 3.24 -24.25 24.34
N ASP A 80 2.73 -24.17 25.57
CA ASP A 80 2.21 -22.94 26.18
C ASP A 80 3.22 -21.79 26.21
N ALA A 81 4.51 -22.08 26.45
CA ALA A 81 5.56 -21.06 26.48
C ALA A 81 5.75 -20.41 25.10
N THR A 82 5.70 -21.21 24.03
CA THR A 82 5.78 -20.72 22.65
C THR A 82 4.55 -19.90 22.30
N ALA A 83 3.35 -20.38 22.63
CA ALA A 83 2.11 -19.66 22.38
C ALA A 83 2.08 -18.30 23.12
N THR A 84 2.50 -18.27 24.39
CA THR A 84 2.58 -17.05 25.20
C THR A 84 3.57 -16.04 24.63
N PHE A 85 4.76 -16.48 24.24
CA PHE A 85 5.77 -15.61 23.63
C PHE A 85 5.24 -14.96 22.35
N TRP A 86 4.68 -15.77 21.43
CA TRP A 86 4.14 -15.24 20.17
C TRP A 86 2.87 -14.42 20.36
N GLY A 87 2.07 -14.70 21.39
CA GLY A 87 0.95 -13.86 21.82
C GLY A 87 1.40 -12.45 22.21
N GLY A 88 2.49 -12.33 22.98
CA GLY A 88 3.10 -11.04 23.30
C GLY A 88 3.58 -10.28 22.06
N ILE A 89 4.29 -10.97 21.15
CA ILE A 89 4.73 -10.38 19.88
C ILE A 89 3.52 -9.94 19.03
N PHE A 90 2.46 -10.74 18.98
CA PHE A 90 1.24 -10.41 18.26
C PHE A 90 0.62 -9.09 18.77
N LEU A 91 0.53 -8.89 20.08
CA LEU A 91 0.00 -7.64 20.66
C LEU A 91 0.83 -6.41 20.28
N LEU A 92 2.16 -6.53 20.32
CA LEU A 92 3.06 -5.45 19.89
C LEU A 92 2.90 -5.11 18.40
N VAL A 93 2.84 -6.14 17.56
CA VAL A 93 2.64 -6.00 16.11
C VAL A 93 1.28 -5.37 15.81
N VAL A 94 0.21 -5.81 16.47
CA VAL A 94 -1.12 -5.21 16.31
C VAL A 94 -1.10 -3.74 16.71
N GLY A 95 -0.49 -3.39 17.85
CA GLY A 95 -0.38 -1.99 18.28
C GLY A 95 0.36 -1.10 17.27
N ALA A 96 1.54 -1.52 16.82
CA ALA A 96 2.32 -0.78 15.84
C ALA A 96 1.57 -0.64 14.49
N THR A 97 1.03 -1.74 13.98
CA THR A 97 0.31 -1.75 12.69
C THR A 97 -1.03 -1.03 12.75
N LEU A 98 -1.69 -0.95 13.91
CA LEU A 98 -2.92 -0.18 14.09
C LEU A 98 -2.66 1.31 13.91
N ILE A 99 -1.60 1.84 14.53
CA ILE A 99 -1.18 3.23 14.34
C ILE A 99 -0.91 3.50 12.85
N SER A 100 -0.22 2.60 12.18
CA SER A 100 0.05 2.74 10.75
C SER A 100 -1.18 2.63 9.86
N HIS A 101 -2.15 1.78 10.21
CA HIS A 101 -3.43 1.71 9.51
C HIS A 101 -4.22 3.01 9.64
N VAL A 102 -4.25 3.62 10.83
CA VAL A 102 -4.89 4.92 11.02
C VAL A 102 -4.16 5.99 10.21
N ALA A 103 -2.83 6.07 10.29
CA ALA A 103 -2.04 7.06 9.56
C ALA A 103 -2.23 6.98 8.03
N THR A 104 -2.21 5.77 7.47
CA THR A 104 -2.45 5.54 6.03
C THR A 104 -3.89 5.84 5.64
N SER A 105 -4.87 5.49 6.47
CA SER A 105 -6.30 5.77 6.22
C SER A 105 -6.61 7.26 6.29
N VAL A 106 -6.00 8.01 7.22
CA VAL A 106 -6.09 9.48 7.27
C VAL A 106 -5.61 10.09 5.95
N LYS A 107 -4.45 9.69 5.44
CA LYS A 107 -3.92 10.19 4.15
C LYS A 107 -4.75 9.75 2.95
N ARG A 108 -5.41 8.59 3.02
CA ARG A 108 -6.35 8.13 1.99
C ARG A 108 -7.63 8.96 1.99
N LEU A 109 -8.17 9.28 3.17
CA LEU A 109 -9.30 10.19 3.33
C LEU A 109 -8.96 11.60 2.82
N HIS A 110 -7.76 12.09 3.14
CA HIS A 110 -7.24 13.35 2.59
C HIS A 110 -7.18 13.35 1.06
N ASP A 111 -6.83 12.21 0.44
CA ASP A 111 -6.85 12.12 -1.03
C ASP A 111 -8.26 12.24 -1.62
N MET A 112 -9.30 11.84 -0.87
CA MET A 112 -10.71 12.04 -1.23
C MET A 112 -11.26 13.41 -0.78
N ASN A 113 -10.37 14.32 -0.35
CA ASN A 113 -10.70 15.62 0.21
C ASN A 113 -11.62 15.55 1.46
N GLN A 114 -11.63 14.41 2.15
CA GLN A 114 -12.39 14.17 3.37
C GLN A 114 -11.53 14.43 4.62
N PRO A 115 -12.14 14.77 5.77
CA PRO A 115 -11.40 14.95 7.01
C PRO A 115 -10.87 13.62 7.56
N GLY A 116 -9.67 13.64 8.15
CA GLY A 116 -9.00 12.44 8.66
C GLY A 116 -9.70 11.74 9.84
N TRP A 117 -10.61 12.41 10.56
CA TRP A 117 -11.28 11.83 11.74
C TRP A 117 -12.09 10.58 11.40
N PHE A 118 -12.56 10.44 10.15
CA PHE A 118 -13.24 9.24 9.68
C PHE A 118 -12.36 7.97 9.78
N ALA A 119 -11.04 8.10 9.94
CA ALA A 119 -10.15 6.96 10.18
C ALA A 119 -10.43 6.24 11.52
N VAL A 120 -11.14 6.87 12.47
CA VAL A 120 -11.54 6.21 13.73
C VAL A 120 -12.48 5.03 13.49
N PHE A 121 -13.29 5.07 12.42
CA PHE A 121 -14.19 3.97 12.06
C PHE A 121 -13.45 2.68 11.69
N PHE A 122 -12.14 2.74 11.47
CA PHE A 122 -11.28 1.57 11.28
C PHE A 122 -11.28 0.64 12.51
N ILE A 123 -11.60 1.15 13.71
CA ILE A 123 -11.73 0.33 14.93
C ILE A 123 -12.98 -0.56 14.88
N ILE A 124 -14.05 -0.09 14.25
CA ILE A 124 -15.36 -0.77 14.22
C ILE A 124 -15.47 -1.72 13.02
N GLY A 125 -14.84 -1.36 11.89
CA GLY A 125 -14.95 -2.11 10.65
C GLY A 125 -13.65 -2.16 9.86
N ASP A 126 -12.53 -2.55 10.50
CA ASP A 126 -11.16 -2.63 9.95
C ASP A 126 -11.15 -3.07 8.47
N ILE A 127 -11.56 -4.32 8.19
CA ILE A 127 -11.52 -4.90 6.84
C ILE A 127 -12.50 -4.21 5.88
N LEU A 128 -13.72 -3.92 6.31
CA LEU A 128 -14.73 -3.31 5.43
C LEU A 128 -14.33 -1.90 5.02
N MET A 129 -13.82 -1.10 5.97
CA MET A 129 -13.30 0.24 5.73
C MET A 129 -12.08 0.17 4.81
N TYR A 130 -11.16 -0.76 5.06
CA TYR A 130 -10.00 -0.98 4.20
C TYR A 130 -10.41 -1.25 2.75
N LEU A 131 -11.33 -2.20 2.53
CA LEU A 131 -11.81 -2.54 1.19
C LEU A 131 -12.52 -1.36 0.52
N PHE A 132 -13.37 -0.64 1.25
CA PHE A 132 -14.02 0.57 0.75
C PHE A 132 -12.99 1.62 0.29
N LEU A 133 -12.00 1.90 1.11
CA LEU A 133 -10.95 2.88 0.84
C LEU A 133 -10.00 2.46 -0.30
N CYS A 134 -9.85 1.16 -0.56
CA CYS A 134 -9.13 0.64 -1.72
C CYS A 134 -9.87 0.92 -3.04
N LEU A 135 -11.20 0.88 -3.02
CA LEU A 135 -12.03 0.99 -4.22
C LEU A 135 -12.47 2.43 -4.51
N ALA A 136 -12.72 3.22 -3.47
CA ALA A 136 -13.21 4.59 -3.61
C ALA A 136 -12.21 5.46 -4.41
N PRO A 137 -12.66 6.26 -5.40
CA PRO A 137 -11.79 7.14 -6.17
C PRO A 137 -11.29 8.33 -5.34
N GLY A 138 -10.06 8.76 -5.63
CA GLY A 138 -9.47 9.99 -5.07
C GLY A 138 -9.88 11.26 -5.82
N THR A 139 -9.51 12.43 -5.28
CA THR A 139 -9.65 13.73 -5.96
C THR A 139 -8.62 13.88 -7.08
N GLN A 140 -9.07 14.31 -8.27
CA GLN A 140 -8.20 14.64 -9.39
C GLN A 140 -7.49 15.98 -9.14
N GLY A 141 -6.17 16.03 -9.41
CA GLY A 141 -5.37 17.24 -9.23
C GLY A 141 -5.11 17.62 -7.76
N PRO A 142 -4.54 18.81 -7.49
CA PRO A 142 -4.23 19.29 -6.15
C PRO A 142 -5.47 19.44 -5.25
N ASN A 143 -5.31 19.21 -3.94
CA ASN A 143 -6.34 19.51 -2.94
C ASN A 143 -5.72 20.16 -1.69
N ARG A 144 -6.54 20.52 -0.69
CA ARG A 144 -6.09 21.20 0.54
C ARG A 144 -5.06 20.42 1.38
N PHE A 145 -4.90 19.12 1.12
CA PHE A 145 -4.00 18.22 1.82
C PHE A 145 -2.71 17.93 1.05
N GLY A 146 -2.56 18.42 -0.19
CA GLY A 146 -1.30 18.32 -0.95
C GLY A 146 -1.48 18.44 -2.45
N ALA A 147 -0.39 18.80 -3.13
CA ALA A 147 -0.34 18.94 -4.58
C ALA A 147 -0.43 17.59 -5.32
N GLN A 148 0.20 16.55 -4.77
CA GLN A 148 0.29 15.21 -5.37
C GLN A 148 0.10 14.10 -4.34
N THR A 149 -0.19 12.88 -4.80
CA THR A 149 -0.26 11.68 -3.96
C THR A 149 1.12 11.08 -3.70
N ASN A 150 1.25 10.30 -2.62
CA ASN A 150 2.44 9.55 -2.23
C ASN A 150 3.65 10.44 -1.86
N ALA A 151 3.38 11.68 -1.46
CA ALA A 151 4.38 12.61 -0.96
C ALA A 151 3.85 13.36 0.29
N PRO A 152 4.75 13.78 1.20
CA PRO A 152 4.43 14.73 2.26
C PRO A 152 3.83 16.04 1.68
N LYS A 153 3.02 16.72 2.50
CA LYS A 153 2.45 18.03 2.15
C LYS A 153 3.52 19.11 2.12
#